data_AF-A0A4Y8C657-F1
#
_entry.id   AF-A0A4Y8C657-F1
#
_cell.length_a   1.000
_cell.length_b   1.000
_cell.length_c   1.000
_cell.angle_alpha   90.00
_cell.angle_beta   90.00
_cell.angle_gamma   90.00
#
_symmetry.space_group_name_H-M   'P 1'
#
loop_
_entity.id
_entity.type
_entity.pdbx_description
1 polymer ?
#
loop_
_entity_poly.entity_id
_entity_poly.type
_entity_poly.pdbx_seq_one_letter_code
_entity_poly.pdbx_strand_id
1 'polypeptide(L)'
;LFELAGKVEFMFDKPVYKDDVKALLAEFFNYMKDHFNDEEKYMKLIGYPDLEEHKRIHKEIIQSMIDLIKNIKSTNDLKEKLYTVSKKWLLEHILYEDM
;
A
#
# COMPACT_ATOMS: atom_id res chain seq x y z
N LEU A 1 0.54 9.92 -1.71
CA LEU A 1 1.17 9.43 -0.46
C LEU A 1 0.70 10.14 0.82
N PHE A 2 1.09 11.41 1.01
CA PHE A 2 0.87 12.13 2.27
C PHE A 2 -0.61 12.39 2.58
N GLU A 3 -1.46 12.59 1.57
CA GLU A 3 -2.91 12.70 1.77
C GLU A 3 -3.53 11.40 2.30
N LEU A 4 -3.10 10.24 1.77
CA LEU A 4 -3.59 8.94 2.23
C LEU A 4 -3.13 8.65 3.66
N ALA A 5 -1.87 8.97 3.99
CA ALA A 5 -1.36 8.86 5.36
C ALA A 5 -2.12 9.79 6.34
N GLY A 6 -2.45 11.02 5.92
CA GLY A 6 -3.25 11.95 6.72
C GLY A 6 -4.69 11.46 6.97
N LYS A 7 -5.32 10.81 5.97
CA LYS A 7 -6.63 10.16 6.15
C LYS A 7 -6.57 9.01 7.17
N VAL A 8 -5.49 8.22 7.18
CA VAL A 8 -5.30 7.12 8.14
C VAL A 8 -5.23 7.65 9.57
N GLU A 9 -4.46 8.71 9.82
CA GLU A 9 -4.37 9.32 11.15
C GLU A 9 -5.72 9.89 11.61
N PHE A 10 -6.42 10.60 10.72
CA PHE A 10 -7.73 11.18 11.05
C PHE A 10 -8.82 10.13 11.35
N MET A 11 -8.73 8.95 10.73
CA MET A 11 -9.62 7.83 11.04
C MET A 11 -9.27 7.15 12.36
N PHE A 12 -8.03 7.22 12.83
CA PHE A 12 -7.61 6.54 14.06
C PHE A 12 -8.34 7.08 15.31
N ASP A 13 -8.61 8.40 15.34
CA ASP A 13 -9.25 9.12 16.44
C ASP A 13 -10.80 9.06 16.46
N LYS A 14 -11.41 8.44 15.43
CA LYS A 14 -12.87 8.33 15.31
C LYS A 14 -13.36 6.89 15.42
N PRO A 15 -14.65 6.66 15.73
CA PRO A 15 -15.26 5.35 15.53
C PRO A 15 -15.17 5.00 14.04
N VAL A 16 -14.43 3.94 13.75
CA VAL A 16 -14.14 3.48 12.40
C VAL A 16 -15.11 2.37 12.03
N TYR A 17 -15.84 2.55 10.94
CA TYR A 17 -16.71 1.52 10.39
C TYR A 17 -15.94 0.65 9.40
N LYS A 18 -16.34 -0.62 9.32
CA LYS A 18 -15.67 -1.62 8.47
C LYS A 18 -15.61 -1.19 6.99
N ASP A 19 -16.63 -0.49 6.52
CA ASP A 19 -16.72 -0.08 5.12
C ASP A 19 -15.87 1.15 4.80
N ASP A 20 -15.69 2.08 5.74
CA ASP A 20 -14.79 3.24 5.57
C ASP A 20 -13.34 2.79 5.38
N VAL A 21 -12.89 1.80 6.15
CA VAL A 21 -11.53 1.29 6.00
C VAL A 21 -11.36 0.44 4.76
N LYS A 22 -12.38 -0.32 4.36
CA LYS A 22 -12.33 -1.02 3.06
C LYS A 22 -12.18 -0.02 1.93
N ALA A 23 -12.92 1.09 1.97
CA ALA A 23 -12.81 2.16 0.98
C ALA A 23 -11.39 2.76 0.99
N LEU A 24 -10.85 3.07 2.17
CA LEU A 24 -9.49 3.60 2.30
C LEU A 24 -8.42 2.60 1.80
N LEU A 25 -8.55 1.32 2.14
CA LEU A 25 -7.65 0.27 1.66
C LEU A 25 -7.73 0.11 0.13
N ALA A 26 -8.92 0.25 -0.46
CA ALA A 26 -9.10 0.25 -1.90
C ALA A 26 -8.44 1.48 -2.55
N GLU A 27 -8.56 2.66 -1.94
CA GLU A 27 -7.84 3.88 -2.39
C GLU A 27 -6.31 3.66 -2.35
N PHE A 28 -5.79 3.10 -1.25
CA PHE A 28 -4.36 2.75 -1.13
C PHE A 28 -3.92 1.77 -2.22
N PHE A 29 -4.73 0.74 -2.46
CA PHE A 29 -4.43 -0.26 -3.48
C PHE A 29 -4.35 0.34 -4.88
N ASN A 30 -5.30 1.20 -5.23
CA ASN A 30 -5.31 1.88 -6.53
C ASN A 30 -4.09 2.79 -6.67
N TYR A 31 -3.77 3.58 -5.64
CA TYR A 31 -2.59 4.42 -5.63
C TYR A 31 -1.30 3.62 -5.84
N MET A 32 -1.12 2.51 -5.11
CA MET A 32 0.06 1.65 -5.23
C MET A 32 0.20 1.06 -6.62
N LYS A 33 -0.91 0.60 -7.18
CA LYS A 33 -0.92 0.04 -8.53
C LYS A 33 -0.50 1.07 -9.59
N ASP A 34 -0.96 2.30 -9.45
CA ASP A 34 -0.59 3.38 -10.37
C ASP A 34 0.89 3.76 -10.21
N HIS A 35 1.37 3.89 -8.97
CA HIS A 35 2.77 4.15 -8.64
C HIS A 35 3.71 3.09 -9.24
N PHE A 36 3.48 1.81 -8.94
CA PHE A 36 4.29 0.69 -9.45
C PHE A 36 4.31 0.65 -10.97
N ASN A 37 3.18 0.90 -11.62
CA ASN A 37 3.09 0.88 -13.07
C ASN A 37 3.90 2.01 -13.71
N ASP A 38 3.91 3.20 -13.11
CA ASP A 38 4.66 4.33 -13.63
C ASP A 38 6.17 4.18 -13.38
N GLU A 39 6.54 3.66 -12.22
CA GLU A 39 7.92 3.31 -11.90
C GLU A 39 8.49 2.22 -12.82
N GLU A 40 7.76 1.11 -13.01
CA GLU A 40 8.17 0.02 -13.89
C GLU A 40 8.33 0.49 -15.34
N LYS A 41 7.47 1.40 -15.83
CA LYS A 41 7.62 2.02 -17.15
C LYS A 41 8.90 2.84 -17.22
N TYR A 42 9.19 3.63 -16.19
CA TYR A 42 10.39 4.45 -16.14
C TYR A 42 11.66 3.60 -16.06
N MET A 43 11.71 2.62 -15.16
CA MET A 43 12.80 1.65 -15.04
C MET A 43 13.05 0.92 -16.36
N LYS A 44 12.00 0.51 -17.06
CA LYS A 44 12.12 -0.10 -18.39
C LYS A 44 12.69 0.88 -19.42
N LEU A 45 12.28 2.14 -19.39
CA LEU A 45 12.76 3.18 -20.31
C LEU A 45 14.26 3.44 -20.15
N ILE A 46 14.76 3.47 -18.91
CA ILE A 46 16.18 3.69 -18.62
C ILE A 46 17.02 2.41 -18.68
N GLY A 47 16.40 1.25 -18.91
CA GLY A 47 17.10 -0.03 -18.95
C GLY A 47 17.62 -0.50 -17.59
N TYR A 48 16.85 -0.25 -16.52
CA TYR A 48 17.22 -0.64 -15.16
C TYR A 48 17.48 -2.16 -15.08
N PRO A 49 18.67 -2.60 -14.63
CA PRO A 49 19.07 -4.02 -14.67
C PRO A 49 18.15 -4.95 -13.88
N ASP A 50 17.64 -4.48 -12.75
CA ASP A 50 16.90 -5.30 -11.78
C ASP A 50 15.38 -5.15 -11.88
N LEU A 51 14.87 -4.68 -13.03
CA LEU A 51 13.43 -4.42 -13.25
C LEU A 51 12.55 -5.62 -12.90
N GLU A 52 12.96 -6.83 -13.26
CA GLU A 52 12.14 -8.03 -13.04
C GLU A 52 12.10 -8.43 -11.56
N GLU A 53 13.18 -8.18 -10.80
CA GLU A 53 13.18 -8.37 -9.36
C GLU A 53 12.32 -7.32 -8.67
N HIS A 54 12.43 -6.06 -9.10
CA HIS A 54 11.61 -4.97 -8.58
C HIS A 54 10.09 -5.22 -8.80
N LYS A 55 9.72 -5.72 -9.99
CA LYS A 55 8.34 -6.19 -10.28
C LYS A 55 7.88 -7.32 -9.37
N ARG A 56 8.79 -8.21 -8.98
CA ARG A 56 8.48 -9.32 -8.06
C ARG A 56 8.11 -8.75 -6.70
N ILE A 57 8.88 -7.79 -6.20
CA ILE A 57 8.59 -7.07 -4.95
C ILE A 57 7.21 -6.41 -5.05
N HIS A 58 6.93 -5.63 -6.08
CA HIS A 58 5.60 -5.01 -6.28
C HIS A 58 4.45 -6.01 -6.18
N LYS A 59 4.56 -7.16 -6.85
CA LYS A 59 3.55 -8.21 -6.80
C LYS A 59 3.37 -8.78 -5.40
N GLU A 60 4.44 -8.95 -4.64
CA GLU A 60 4.38 -9.45 -3.26
C GLU A 60 3.71 -8.44 -2.32
N ILE A 61 3.95 -7.14 -2.51
CA ILE A 61 3.27 -6.08 -1.77
C ILE A 61 1.76 -6.15 -2.03
N ILE A 62 1.35 -6.18 -3.31
CA ILE A 62 -0.06 -6.28 -3.73
C ILE A 62 -0.72 -7.53 -3.16
N GLN A 63 -0.07 -8.68 -3.26
CA GLN A 63 -0.62 -9.95 -2.77
C GLN A 63 -0.80 -9.91 -1.24
N SER A 64 0.18 -9.40 -0.52
CA SER A 64 0.12 -9.24 0.94
C SER A 64 -1.00 -8.31 1.37
N MET A 65 -1.25 -7.22 0.64
CA MET A 65 -2.38 -6.32 0.88
C MET A 65 -3.73 -7.03 0.68
N ILE A 66 -3.86 -7.82 -0.39
CA ILE A 66 -5.08 -8.61 -0.65
C ILE A 66 -5.34 -9.59 0.50
N ASP A 67 -4.31 -10.29 0.96
CA ASP A 67 -4.43 -11.27 2.04
C ASP A 67 -4.69 -10.61 3.40
N LEU A 68 -4.17 -9.40 3.63
CA LEU A 68 -4.51 -8.58 4.78
C LEU A 68 -6.01 -8.25 4.78
N ILE A 69 -6.57 -7.82 3.64
CA ILE A 69 -8.00 -7.48 3.49
C ILE A 69 -8.89 -8.71 3.70
N LYS A 70 -8.54 -9.86 3.11
CA LYS A 70 -9.35 -11.09 3.24
C LYS A 70 -9.46 -11.59 4.69
N ASN A 71 -8.42 -11.36 5.50
CA ASN A 71 -8.32 -11.87 6.86
C ASN A 71 -8.84 -10.91 7.94
N ILE A 72 -9.58 -9.85 7.59
CA ILE A 72 -10.12 -8.89 8.56
C ILE A 72 -11.22 -9.53 9.42
N LYS A 73 -10.94 -9.70 10.72
CA LYS A 73 -11.88 -10.32 11.68
C LYS A 73 -12.58 -9.31 12.60
N SER A 74 -11.99 -8.13 12.83
CA SER A 74 -12.55 -7.10 13.71
C SER A 74 -12.13 -5.68 13.27
N THR A 75 -12.73 -4.65 13.87
CA THR A 75 -12.35 -3.24 13.66
C THR A 75 -10.97 -2.87 14.22
N ASN A 76 -10.48 -3.56 15.26
CA ASN A 76 -9.11 -3.33 15.75
C ASN A 76 -8.07 -3.95 14.82
N ASP A 77 -8.32 -5.19 14.39
CA ASP A 77 -7.51 -5.89 13.38
C ASP A 77 -7.43 -5.08 12.07
N LEU A 78 -8.54 -4.43 11.70
CA LEU A 78 -8.63 -3.53 10.57
C LEU A 78 -7.73 -2.28 10.70
N LYS A 79 -7.67 -1.65 11.89
CA LYS A 79 -6.80 -0.48 12.17
C LYS A 79 -5.31 -0.86 12.10
N GLU A 80 -4.92 -1.98 12.71
CA GLU A 80 -3.54 -2.48 12.67
C GLU A 80 -3.08 -2.81 11.25
N LYS A 81 -3.96 -3.45 10.46
CA LYS A 81 -3.68 -3.77 9.06
C LYS A 81 -3.52 -2.51 8.21
N LEU A 82 -4.36 -1.50 8.41
CA LEU A 82 -4.26 -0.22 7.73
C LEU A 82 -2.91 0.47 8.04
N TYR A 83 -2.54 0.55 9.31
CA TYR A 83 -1.24 1.09 9.73
C TYR A 83 -0.08 0.33 9.09
N THR A 84 -0.17 -1.00 9.06
CA THR A 84 0.85 -1.85 8.43
C THR A 84 0.99 -1.53 6.94
N VAL A 85 -0.10 -1.46 6.17
CA VAL A 85 -0.08 -1.11 4.74
C VAL A 85 0.54 0.27 4.52
N SER A 86 0.07 1.28 5.24
CA SER A 86 0.46 2.66 4.99
C SER A 86 1.91 2.95 5.39
N LYS A 87 2.37 2.40 6.52
CA LYS A 87 3.70 2.71 7.05
C LYS A 87 4.75 1.68 6.68
N LYS A 88 4.44 0.40 6.80
CA LYS A 88 5.42 -0.65 6.54
C LYS A 88 5.61 -0.79 5.03
N TRP A 89 4.55 -1.15 4.33
CA TRP A 89 4.67 -1.52 2.92
C TRP A 89 4.99 -0.33 2.03
N LEU A 90 4.20 0.73 2.12
CA LEU A 90 4.32 1.85 1.22
C LEU A 90 5.51 2.75 1.53
N LEU A 91 5.72 3.09 2.81
CA LEU A 91 6.76 4.03 3.19
C LEU A 91 8.14 3.37 3.26
N GLU A 92 8.26 2.09 3.66
CA GLU A 92 9.55 1.39 3.56
C GLU A 92 9.93 1.13 2.10
N HIS A 93 8.99 0.76 1.24
CA HIS A 93 9.26 0.57 -0.19
C HIS A 93 9.81 1.86 -0.84
N ILE A 94 9.12 2.99 -0.67
CA ILE A 94 9.59 4.27 -1.21
C ILE A 94 10.95 4.69 -0.64
N LEU A 95 11.23 4.37 0.62
CA LEU A 95 12.49 4.79 1.26
C LEU A 95 13.69 3.89 0.91
N TYR A 96 13.46 2.60 0.66
CA TYR A 96 14.54 1.62 0.55
C TYR A 96 14.64 0.93 -0.80
N GLU A 97 13.57 0.92 -1.60
CA GLU A 97 13.54 0.27 -2.92
C GLU A 97 13.53 1.30 -4.06
N ASP A 98 12.72 2.37 -3.97
CA ASP A 98 12.59 3.37 -5.05
C ASP A 98 13.79 4.36 -5.13
N MET A 99 14.57 4.51 -4.05
CA MET A 99 15.67 5.50 -3.94
C MET A 99 17.02 5.00 -4.46
#